data_AF-A0A3B9PR12-F1
#
_entry.id   AF-A0A3B9PR12-F1
#
_cell.length_a   1.000
_cell.length_b   1.000
_cell.length_c   1.000
_cell.angle_alpha   90.00
_cell.angle_beta   90.00
_cell.angle_gamma   90.00
#
_symmetry.space_group_name_H-M   'P 1'
#
loop_
_entity.id
_entity.type
_entity.pdbx_description
1 polymer ?
#
loop_
_entity_poly.entity_id
_entity_poly.type
_entity_poly.pdbx_seq_one_letter_code
_entity_poly.pdbx_strand_id
1 'polypeptide(L)'
;ANQIEGLEVAEQGGTVYVRLTLREPLAVPPPSFSVANPARIAFDFAGTGNALGRNLQNIEQGDLRSANIVQAGDRTRLVLNLVKMSPYE
;
A
#
# COMPACT_ATOMS: atom_id res chain seq x y z
N ALA A 1 8.82 -14.83 9.28
CA ALA A 1 7.94 -14.22 8.25
C ALA A 1 8.20 -12.73 8.30
N ASN A 2 8.34 -12.10 7.13
CA ASN A 2 8.54 -10.66 7.03
C ASN A 2 7.31 -9.92 7.56
N GLN A 3 7.42 -8.63 7.86
CA GLN A 3 6.32 -7.83 8.41
C GLN A 3 6.32 -6.41 7.85
N ILE A 4 5.13 -5.86 7.59
CA ILE A 4 4.91 -4.43 7.37
C ILE A 4 4.82 -3.76 8.74
N GLU A 5 5.84 -2.97 9.08
CA GLU A 5 6.01 -2.33 10.39
C GLU A 5 5.73 -0.82 10.34
N GLY A 6 5.70 -0.21 9.15
CA GLY A 6 5.34 1.20 8.96
C GLY A 6 4.62 1.48 7.65
N LEU A 7 3.71 2.46 7.67
CA LEU A 7 3.12 3.07 6.48
C LEU A 7 3.06 4.59 6.72
N GLU A 8 3.80 5.32 5.88
CA GLU A 8 3.87 6.77 5.91
C GLU A 8 3.46 7.32 4.55
N VAL A 9 2.81 8.49 4.56
CA VAL A 9 2.41 9.20 3.34
C VAL A 9 2.89 10.62 3.43
N ALA A 10 3.43 11.13 2.33
CA ALA A 10 3.80 12.51 2.16
C ALA A 10 3.42 12.98 0.75
N GLU A 11 3.20 14.28 0.60
CA GLU A 11 3.01 14.91 -0.71
C GLU A 11 4.09 15.95 -0.93
N GLN A 12 4.75 15.88 -2.09
CA GLN A 12 5.76 16.84 -2.48
C GLN A 12 5.65 17.12 -3.98
N GLY A 13 5.46 18.40 -4.32
CA GLY A 13 5.36 18.82 -5.73
C GLY A 13 4.17 18.21 -6.48
N GLY A 14 3.08 17.87 -5.78
CA GLY A 14 1.90 17.23 -6.37
C GLY A 14 2.01 15.71 -6.53
N THR A 15 3.15 15.11 -6.17
CA THR A 15 3.32 13.66 -6.12
C THR A 15 3.07 13.16 -4.70
N VAL A 16 2.25 12.12 -4.57
CA VAL A 16 2.02 11.41 -3.31
C VAL A 16 3.01 10.26 -3.19
N TYR A 17 3.82 10.26 -2.14
CA TYR A 17 4.76 9.21 -1.79
C TYR A 17 4.16 8.34 -0.70
N VAL A 18 4.09 7.03 -0.95
CA VAL A 18 3.70 6.03 0.05
C VAL A 18 4.93 5.22 0.41
N ARG A 19 5.41 5.38 1.65
CA ARG A 19 6.56 4.64 2.17
C ARG A 19 6.10 3.52 3.08
N LEU A 20 6.50 2.29 2.75
CA LEU A 20 6.36 1.13 3.62
C LEU A 20 7.68 0.84 4.31
N THR A 21 7.60 0.56 5.61
CA THR A 21 8.72 -0.01 6.36
C THR A 21 8.47 -1.50 6.53
N LEU A 22 9.44 -2.31 6.12
CA LEU A 22 9.41 -3.76 6.27
C LEU A 22 10.49 -4.21 7.27
N ARG A 23 10.20 -5.27 8.02
CA ARG A 23 11.18 -5.89 8.94
C ARG A 23 12.44 -6.35 8.20
N GLU A 24 12.25 -6.94 7.03
CA GLU A 24 13.30 -7.43 6.15
C GLU A 24 13.08 -6.83 4.75
N PRO A 25 14.15 -6.51 4.01
CA PRO A 25 14.04 -6.02 2.64
C PRO A 25 13.38 -7.07 1.73
N LEU A 26 12.63 -6.63 0.74
CA LEU A 26 12.09 -7.53 -0.28
C LEU A 26 13.20 -8.01 -1.21
N ALA A 27 13.17 -9.29 -1.58
CA ALA A 27 14.07 -9.85 -2.57
C ALA A 27 13.73 -9.36 -4.00
N VAL A 28 12.45 -9.09 -4.26
CA VAL A 28 11.95 -8.57 -5.54
C VAL A 28 10.83 -7.55 -5.28
N PRO A 29 10.59 -6.59 -6.19
CA PRO A 29 9.44 -5.70 -6.09
C PRO A 29 8.12 -6.51 -5.98
N PRO A 30 7.16 -6.07 -5.14
CA PRO A 30 5.89 -6.75 -5.03
C PRO A 30 5.10 -6.59 -6.33
N PRO A 31 4.44 -7.65 -6.85
CA PRO A 31 3.56 -7.50 -7.99
C PRO A 31 2.43 -6.52 -7.66
N SER A 32 2.04 -5.74 -8.66
CA SER A 32 0.98 -4.74 -8.54
C SER A 32 -0.05 -4.86 -9.66
N PHE A 33 -1.25 -4.39 -9.38
CA PHE A 33 -2.30 -4.21 -10.38
C PHE A 33 -3.19 -3.02 -10.00
N SER A 34 -3.91 -2.48 -10.97
CA SER A 34 -4.86 -1.40 -10.75
C SER A 34 -6.26 -1.73 -11.28
N VAL A 35 -7.27 -1.12 -10.68
CA VAL A 35 -8.68 -1.19 -11.09
C VAL A 35 -9.18 0.25 -11.20
N ALA A 36 -9.83 0.61 -12.30
CA ALA A 36 -10.25 1.99 -12.52
C ALA A 36 -11.58 2.37 -11.87
N ASN A 37 -12.49 1.41 -11.64
CA ASN A 37 -13.85 1.66 -11.17
C ASN A 37 -14.23 0.71 -10.01
N PRO A 38 -14.12 1.17 -8.74
CA PRO A 38 -13.49 2.41 -8.29
C PRO A 38 -11.96 2.37 -8.43
N ALA A 39 -11.32 3.55 -8.48
CA ALA A 39 -9.89 3.69 -8.67
C ALA A 39 -9.10 3.11 -7.49
N ARG A 40 -8.28 2.08 -7.77
CA ARG A 40 -7.48 1.35 -6.78
C ARG A 40 -6.15 0.91 -7.39
N ILE A 41 -5.10 0.94 -6.57
CA ILE A 41 -3.82 0.26 -6.85
C ILE A 41 -3.60 -0.74 -5.74
N ALA A 42 -3.24 -1.98 -6.07
CA ALA A 42 -2.96 -3.03 -5.11
C ALA A 42 -1.55 -3.58 -5.28
N PHE A 43 -0.88 -3.84 -4.17
CA PHE A 43 0.44 -4.47 -4.09
C PHE A 43 0.34 -5.73 -3.22
N ASP A 44 0.87 -6.85 -3.72
CA ASP A 44 0.85 -8.13 -3.02
C ASP A 44 2.23 -8.48 -2.46
N PHE A 45 2.29 -8.69 -1.14
CA PHE A 45 3.49 -9.07 -0.40
C PHE A 45 3.37 -10.53 0.04
N ALA A 46 4.15 -11.42 -0.58
CA ALA A 46 4.23 -12.82 -0.21
C ALA A 46 5.10 -13.03 1.04
N GLY A 47 4.70 -13.94 1.92
CA GLY A 47 5.42 -14.25 3.16
C GLY A 47 5.49 -13.11 4.17
N THR A 48 4.64 -12.09 4.01
CA THR A 48 4.70 -10.84 4.78
C THR A 48 3.40 -10.63 5.54
N GLY A 49 3.50 -10.40 6.85
CA GLY A 49 2.36 -10.07 7.72
C GLY A 49 2.14 -8.56 7.90
N ASN A 50 0.98 -8.20 8.45
CA ASN A 50 0.67 -6.83 8.87
C ASN A 50 1.01 -6.64 10.36
N ALA A 51 2.01 -5.81 10.68
CA ALA A 51 2.40 -5.48 12.05
C ALA A 51 2.02 -4.04 12.45
N LEU A 52 1.24 -3.33 11.64
CA LEU A 52 0.80 -1.95 11.96
C LEU A 52 -0.24 -1.88 13.08
N GLY A 53 -0.80 -3.03 13.49
CA GLY A 53 -1.92 -3.09 14.45
C GLY A 53 -3.24 -2.54 13.91
N ARG A 54 -3.31 -2.21 12.61
CA ARG A 54 -4.51 -1.71 11.92
C ARG A 54 -4.56 -2.19 10.47
N ASN A 55 -5.77 -2.38 9.97
CA ASN A 55 -6.00 -2.76 8.57
C ASN A 55 -6.38 -1.58 7.68
N LEU A 56 -6.83 -0.46 8.24
CA LEU A 56 -7.24 0.73 7.49
C LEU A 56 -6.49 1.96 8.00
N GLN A 57 -5.98 2.76 7.08
CA GLN A 57 -5.48 4.10 7.34
C GLN A 57 -6.15 5.09 6.38
N ASN A 58 -6.92 6.01 6.93
CA ASN A 58 -7.42 7.16 6.18
C ASN A 58 -6.27 8.16 6.00
N ILE A 59 -6.14 8.72 4.79
CA ILE A 59 -5.00 9.53 4.37
C ILE A 59 -5.47 10.88 3.83
N GLU A 60 -6.40 10.88 2.86
CA GLU A 60 -6.97 12.08 2.24
C GLU A 60 -5.91 13.10 1.76
N GLN A 61 -4.92 12.61 1.00
CA GLN A 61 -3.80 13.42 0.48
C GLN A 61 -3.64 13.22 -1.03
N GLY A 62 -3.62 14.32 -1.80
CA GLY A 62 -3.68 14.27 -3.25
C GLY A 62 -4.83 13.39 -3.75
N ASP A 63 -4.52 12.44 -4.64
CA ASP A 63 -5.49 11.46 -5.12
C ASP A 63 -5.66 10.26 -4.17
N LEU A 64 -4.87 10.13 -3.10
CA LEU A 64 -4.92 8.99 -2.19
C LEU A 64 -5.90 9.22 -1.03
N ARG A 65 -6.99 8.44 -1.01
CA ARG A 65 -8.00 8.49 0.05
C ARG A 65 -7.61 7.67 1.26
N SER A 66 -7.25 6.40 1.04
CA SER A 66 -6.94 5.47 2.13
C SER A 66 -6.07 4.31 1.68
N ALA A 67 -5.45 3.65 2.66
CA ALA A 67 -4.71 2.41 2.49
C ALA A 67 -5.38 1.30 3.31
N ASN A 68 -5.75 0.20 2.65
CA ASN A 68 -6.20 -1.03 3.30
C ASN A 68 -5.10 -2.09 3.24
N ILE A 69 -4.77 -2.71 4.37
CA ILE A 69 -3.76 -3.76 4.47
C ILE A 69 -4.46 -5.02 4.95
N VAL A 70 -4.66 -5.95 4.02
CA VAL A 70 -5.44 -7.17 4.24
C VAL A 70 -4.51 -8.36 4.15
N GLN A 71 -4.35 -9.07 5.27
CA GLN A 71 -3.58 -10.31 5.33
C GLN A 71 -4.51 -11.51 5.17
N ALA A 72 -4.18 -12.42 4.25
CA ALA A 72 -4.89 -13.67 4.02
C ALA A 72 -3.87 -14.80 3.75
N GLY A 73 -3.80 -15.77 4.67
CA GLY A 73 -2.79 -16.81 4.61
C GLY A 73 -1.38 -16.24 4.71
N ASP A 74 -0.53 -16.58 3.75
CA ASP A 74 0.87 -16.12 3.65
C ASP A 74 1.03 -14.80 2.89
N ARG A 75 -0.06 -14.21 2.37
CA ARG A 75 0.00 -13.00 1.56
C ARG A 75 -0.68 -11.82 2.26
N THR A 76 -0.05 -10.66 2.19
CA THR A 76 -0.66 -9.37 2.54
C THR A 76 -0.88 -8.55 1.28
N ARG A 77 -2.08 -8.03 1.09
CA ARG A 77 -2.42 -7.08 0.02
C ARG A 77 -2.58 -5.69 0.61
N LEU A 78 -1.74 -4.76 0.17
CA LEU A 78 -1.96 -3.33 0.35
C LEU A 78 -2.83 -2.82 -0.79
N VAL A 79 -3.97 -2.20 -0.49
CA VAL A 79 -4.84 -1.55 -1.47
C VAL A 79 -4.87 -0.06 -1.18
N LEU A 80 -4.36 0.74 -2.11
CA LEU A 80 -4.49 2.18 -2.14
C LEU A 80 -5.80 2.54 -2.83
N ASN A 81 -6.74 3.17 -2.11
CA ASN A 81 -7.98 3.67 -2.67
C ASN A 81 -7.80 5.11 -3.11
N LEU A 82 -8.18 5.42 -4.35
CA LEU A 82 -7.89 6.70 -4.97
C LEU A 82 -9.17 7.48 -5.29
N VAL A 83 -9.03 8.80 -5.44
CA VAL A 83 -10.05 9.69 -6.02
C VAL A 83 -10.22 9.38 -7.50
N LYS A 84 -9.11 9.23 -8.22
CA LYS A 84 -9.01 8.88 -9.64
C LYS A 84 -7.72 8.10 -9.87
N MET A 85 -7.63 7.40 -11.00
CA MET A 85 -6.39 6.71 -11.37
C MET A 85 -5.30 7.73 -11.70
N SER A 86 -4.12 7.48 -11.14
CA SER A 86 -2.89 8.24 -11.39
C SER A 86 -1.75 7.27 -11.71
N PRO A 87 -0.79 7.67 -12.56
CA PRO A 87 0.43 6.89 -12.78
C PRO A 87 1.15 6.63 -11.45
N TYR A 88 1.79 5.47 -11.34
CA TYR A 88 2.57 5.08 -10.16
C TYR A 88 3.81 4.30 -10.59
N GLU A 89 4.82 4.31 -9.72
CA GLU A 89 6.06 3.56 -9.84
C GLU A 89 6.42 2.88 -8.52
#